data_AF-A0A7V9HYS4-F1
#
_entry.id   AF-A0A7V9HYS4-F1
#
_cell.length_a   1.000
_cell.length_b   1.000
_cell.length_c   1.000
_cell.angle_alpha   90.00
_cell.angle_beta   90.00
_cell.angle_gamma   90.00
#
_symmetry.space_group_name_H-M   'P 1'
#
loop_
_entity.id
_entity.type
_entity.pdbx_description
1 polymer ?
#
loop_
_entity_poly.entity_id
_entity_poly.type
_entity_poly.pdbx_seq_one_letter_code
_entity_poly.pdbx_strand_id
1 'polypeptide(L)'
;ITSGKKVDLESRIVPGELVRFVDGIVGSQPEIWQTTVLRTELLDSSLMAVDVSINAKELGQQQSGTAVLILSRAGGGWKLTGIELFEVR
;
A
#
# COMPACT_ATOMS: atom_id res chain seq x y z
N ILE A 1 -8.38 2.72 2.94
CA ILE A 1 -8.35 3.25 1.56
C ILE A 1 -9.49 4.25 1.43
N THR A 2 -9.25 5.48 0.94
CA THR A 2 -10.30 6.52 0.83
C THR A 2 -11.12 6.41 -0.47
N SER A 3 -10.65 5.64 -1.44
CA SER A 3 -11.32 5.35 -2.73
C SER A 3 -10.66 4.14 -3.40
N GLY A 4 -11.45 3.23 -3.98
CA GLY A 4 -10.96 2.11 -4.80
C GLY A 4 -10.78 2.45 -6.28
N LYS A 5 -10.97 3.72 -6.68
CA LYS A 5 -10.81 4.13 -8.09
C LYS A 5 -9.33 4.13 -8.47
N LYS A 6 -9.02 3.54 -9.63
CA LYS A 6 -7.66 3.44 -10.17
C LYS A 6 -6.89 4.77 -10.16
N VAL A 7 -7.47 5.84 -10.71
CA VAL A 7 -6.85 7.18 -10.75
C VAL A 7 -6.45 7.70 -9.36
N ASP A 8 -7.30 7.47 -8.36
CA ASP A 8 -7.02 7.95 -7.00
C ASP A 8 -5.86 7.16 -6.37
N LEU A 9 -5.74 5.87 -6.68
CA LEU A 9 -4.65 5.00 -6.22
C LEU A 9 -3.34 5.29 -6.97
N GLU A 10 -3.39 5.45 -8.30
CA GLU A 10 -2.22 5.77 -9.14
C GLU A 10 -1.59 7.12 -8.75
N SER A 11 -2.39 8.09 -8.31
CA SER A 11 -1.87 9.38 -7.84
C SER A 11 -0.95 9.27 -6.61
N ARG A 12 -1.08 8.18 -5.84
CA ARG A 12 -0.39 7.92 -4.57
C ARG A 12 0.85 7.06 -4.70
N ILE A 13 1.13 6.53 -5.89
CA ILE A 13 2.31 5.72 -6.16
C ILE A 13 3.29 6.48 -7.05
N VAL A 14 4.56 6.08 -7.01
CA VAL A 14 5.48 6.35 -8.11
C VAL A 14 5.16 5.35 -9.24
N PRO A 15 4.93 5.83 -10.49
CA PRO A 15 4.65 4.95 -11.61
C PRO A 15 5.76 3.92 -11.84
N GLY A 16 5.39 2.72 -12.30
CA GLY A 16 6.31 1.60 -12.50
C GLY A 16 5.71 0.29 -12.01
N GLU A 17 6.48 -0.47 -11.25
CA GLU A 17 6.10 -1.81 -10.79
C GLU A 17 4.83 -1.82 -9.91
N LEU A 18 4.58 -0.73 -9.19
CA LEU A 18 3.39 -0.58 -8.34
C LEU A 18 2.08 -0.40 -9.13
N VAL A 19 2.13 -0.13 -10.44
CA VAL A 19 0.90 -0.05 -11.26
C VAL A 19 0.21 -1.40 -11.31
N ARG A 20 0.98 -2.50 -11.42
CA ARG A 20 0.40 -3.87 -11.42
C ARG A 20 -0.25 -4.22 -10.10
N PHE A 21 0.30 -3.73 -8.99
CA PHE A 21 -0.30 -3.88 -7.67
C PHE A 21 -1.64 -3.13 -7.59
N VAL A 22 -1.69 -1.89 -8.06
CA VAL A 22 -2.95 -1.12 -8.15
C VAL A 22 -3.96 -1.82 -9.05
N ASP A 23 -3.55 -2.33 -10.20
CA ASP A 23 -4.40 -3.10 -11.10
C ASP A 23 -4.97 -4.36 -10.42
N GLY A 24 -4.16 -5.04 -9.61
CA GLY A 24 -4.61 -6.16 -8.80
C GLY A 24 -5.73 -5.78 -7.83
N ILE A 25 -5.55 -4.71 -7.03
CA ILE A 25 -6.57 -4.22 -6.09
C ILE A 25 -7.84 -3.77 -6.82
N VAL A 26 -7.70 -3.04 -7.93
CA VAL A 26 -8.84 -2.55 -8.71
C VAL A 26 -9.59 -3.70 -9.38
N GLY A 27 -8.87 -4.73 -9.81
CA GLY A 27 -9.43 -5.93 -10.43
C GLY A 27 -10.13 -6.85 -9.44
N SER A 28 -9.55 -7.06 -8.25
CA SER A 28 -10.13 -7.93 -7.24
C SER A 28 -11.24 -7.28 -6.41
N GLN A 29 -11.24 -5.95 -6.29
CA GLN A 29 -12.24 -5.17 -5.53
C GLN A 29 -12.53 -5.79 -4.17
N PRO A 30 -11.53 -5.87 -3.27
CA PRO A 30 -11.70 -6.53 -1.97
C PRO A 30 -12.88 -5.90 -1.22
N GLU A 31 -13.73 -6.73 -0.61
CA GLU A 31 -14.90 -6.23 0.14
C GLU A 31 -14.46 -5.42 1.36
N ILE A 32 -13.28 -5.75 1.91
CA ILE A 32 -12.65 -5.03 3.01
C ILE A 32 -11.17 -4.86 2.67
N TRP A 33 -10.67 -3.64 2.84
CA TRP A 33 -9.23 -3.40 2.91
C TRP A 33 -8.93 -2.40 4.01
N GLN A 34 -8.25 -2.89 5.05
CA GLN A 34 -7.80 -2.10 6.18
C GLN A 34 -6.28 -2.16 6.30
N THR A 35 -5.67 -0.99 6.44
CA THR A 35 -4.23 -0.85 6.67
C THR A 35 -4.05 -0.05 7.95
N THR A 36 -3.31 -0.61 8.90
CA THR A 36 -3.01 0.03 10.19
C THR A 36 -1.51 0.25 10.28
N VAL A 37 -1.10 1.50 10.55
CA VAL A 37 0.31 1.83 10.79
C VAL A 37 0.73 1.29 12.15
N LEU A 38 1.80 0.51 12.17
CA LEU A 38 2.40 -0.04 13.38
C LEU A 38 3.58 0.81 13.83
N ARG A 39 4.44 1.20 12.88
CA ARG A 39 5.64 1.99 13.12
C ARG A 39 6.00 2.81 11.88
N THR A 40 6.65 3.94 12.10
CA THR A 40 7.28 4.73 11.03
C THR A 40 8.76 4.93 11.35
N GLU A 41 9.60 4.90 10.34
CA GLU A 41 11.03 5.16 10.44
C GLU A 41 11.46 6.04 9.26
N LEU A 42 12.03 7.20 9.57
CA LEU A 42 12.60 8.09 8.55
C LEU A 42 14.00 7.58 8.21
N LEU A 43 14.19 7.12 6.97
CA LEU A 43 15.48 6.62 6.49
C LEU A 43 16.38 7.76 6.01
N ASP A 44 15.79 8.79 5.39
CA ASP A 44 16.43 10.07 5.07
C ASP A 44 15.39 11.21 4.95
N SER A 45 15.81 12.43 4.56
CA SER A 45 14.93 13.61 4.46
C SER A 45 13.76 13.47 3.47
N SER A 46 13.80 12.46 2.62
CA SER A 46 12.89 12.19 1.52
C SER A 46 12.41 10.74 1.44
N LEU A 47 12.84 9.86 2.34
CA LEU A 47 12.54 8.42 2.34
C LEU A 47 12.10 7.94 3.71
N MET A 48 11.00 7.19 3.76
CA MET A 48 10.40 6.67 4.99
C MET A 48 9.97 5.22 4.81
N ALA A 49 10.29 4.39 5.80
CA ALA A 49 9.72 3.06 5.96
C ALA A 49 8.51 3.12 6.91
N VAL A 50 7.44 2.43 6.55
CA VAL A 50 6.21 2.35 7.35
C VAL A 50 5.82 0.90 7.52
N ASP A 51 5.99 0.38 8.72
CA ASP A 51 5.53 -0.96 9.08
C ASP A 51 4.01 -0.90 9.23
N VAL A 52 3.30 -1.79 8.55
CA VAL A 52 1.84 -1.85 8.56
C VAL A 52 1.35 -3.27 8.81
N SER A 53 0.18 -3.38 9.45
CA SER A 53 -0.66 -4.56 9.33
C SER A 53 -1.74 -4.31 8.28
N ILE A 54 -1.98 -5.31 7.44
CA ILE A 54 -3.02 -5.29 6.42
C ILE A 54 -4.01 -6.40 6.75
N ASN A 55 -5.29 -6.05 6.67
CA ASN A 55 -6.38 -6.97 6.81
C ASN A 55 -7.31 -6.76 5.61
N ALA A 56 -7.51 -7.80 4.82
CA ALA A 56 -8.29 -7.75 3.60
C ALA A 56 -9.32 -8.88 3.56
N LYS A 57 -10.46 -8.60 2.94
CA LYS A 57 -11.46 -9.60 2.59
C LYS A 57 -11.63 -9.60 1.09
N GLU A 58 -11.54 -10.76 0.48
CA GLU A 58 -11.76 -10.96 -0.95
C GLU A 58 -12.54 -12.26 -1.18
N LEU A 59 -13.65 -12.19 -1.92
CA LEU A 59 -14.52 -13.32 -2.25
C LEU A 59 -14.96 -14.11 -1.01
N GLY A 60 -15.26 -13.40 0.07
CA GLY A 60 -15.65 -13.99 1.35
C GLY A 60 -14.50 -14.52 2.21
N GLN A 61 -13.27 -14.58 1.69
CA GLN A 61 -12.09 -15.05 2.42
C GLN A 61 -11.37 -13.88 3.09
N GLN A 62 -11.07 -14.03 4.38
CA GLN A 62 -10.31 -13.05 5.15
C GLN A 62 -8.83 -13.42 5.14
N GLN A 63 -7.97 -12.44 4.84
CA GLN A 63 -6.53 -12.58 4.92
C GLN A 63 -5.94 -11.43 5.73
N SER A 64 -4.84 -11.70 6.41
CA SER A 64 -4.08 -10.67 7.12
C SER A 64 -2.59 -10.95 7.07
N GLY A 65 -1.80 -9.88 7.02
CA GLY A 65 -0.34 -9.97 7.01
C GLY A 65 0.30 -8.67 7.42
N THR A 66 1.63 -8.67 7.46
CA THR A 66 2.44 -7.47 7.70
C THR A 66 3.21 -7.07 6.45
N ALA A 67 3.47 -5.78 6.32
CA ALA A 67 4.26 -5.25 5.22
C ALA A 67 5.06 -4.03 5.68
N VAL A 68 6.13 -3.73 4.96
CA VAL A 68 6.82 -2.45 5.05
C VAL A 68 6.53 -1.68 3.77
N LEU A 69 5.87 -0.54 3.92
CA LEU A 69 5.65 0.40 2.82
C LEU A 69 6.83 1.36 2.75
N ILE A 70 7.48 1.46 1.60
CA ILE A 70 8.52 2.45 1.35
C ILE A 70 7.87 3.66 0.69
N LEU A 71 7.95 4.81 1.36
CA LEU A 71 7.45 6.08 0.87
C LEU A 71 8.61 6.99 0.49
N SER A 72 8.49 7.68 -0.65
CA SER A 72 9.41 8.76 -1.03
C SER A 72 8.67 10.09 -1.23
N ARG A 73 9.39 11.19 -1.03
CA ARG A 73 8.84 12.53 -1.22
C ARG A 73 8.95 12.92 -2.70
N ALA A 74 7.81 13.07 -3.37
CA ALA A 74 7.74 13.43 -4.79
C ALA A 74 6.58 14.41 -5.04
N GLY A 75 6.83 15.47 -5.82
CA GLY A 75 5.80 16.44 -6.21
C GLY A 75 5.10 17.14 -5.03
N GLY A 76 5.81 17.37 -3.93
CA GLY A 76 5.28 18.04 -2.73
C GLY A 76 4.55 17.13 -1.72
N GLY A 77 4.42 15.83 -2.00
CA GLY A 77 3.78 14.86 -1.10
C GLY A 77 4.59 13.56 -0.95
N TRP A 78 4.12 12.68 -0.07
CA TRP A 78 4.65 11.31 0.03
C TRP A 78 3.95 10.41 -0.98
N LYS A 79 4.72 9.60 -1.69
CA LYS A 79 4.24 8.58 -2.62
C LYS A 79 4.82 7.23 -2.25
N LEU A 80 4.02 6.18 -2.44
CA LEU A 80 4.48 4.81 -2.28
C LEU A 80 5.43 4.46 -3.43
N THR A 81 6.62 3.93 -3.09
CA THR A 81 7.65 3.52 -4.04
C THR A 81 7.96 2.03 -3.98
N GLY A 82 7.66 1.37 -2.87
CA GLY A 82 7.88 -0.06 -2.71
C GLY A 82 6.98 -0.66 -1.63
N ILE A 83 6.76 -1.97 -1.72
CA ILE A 83 6.05 -2.77 -0.73
C ILE A 83 6.89 -4.01 -0.49
N GLU A 84 7.44 -4.14 0.71
CA GLU A 84 8.14 -5.34 1.15
C GLU A 84 7.17 -6.16 2.01
N LEU A 85 6.70 -7.29 1.50
CA LEU A 85 5.71 -8.14 2.17
C LEU A 85 6.39 -9.11 3.13
N PHE A 86 5.92 -9.16 4.38
CA PHE A 86 6.42 -10.07 5.41
C PHE A 86 5.27 -10.96 5.91
N GLU A 87 5.30 -12.23 5.50
CA GLU A 87 4.31 -13.29 5.83
C GLU A 87 2.86 -12.98 5.43
N VAL A 88 2.33 -13.76 4.48
CA VAL A 88 0.88 -14.00 4.33
C VAL A 88 0.61 -15.36 4.99
N ARG A 89 -0.28 -15.40 5.98
CA ARG A 89 -0.71 -16.64 6.64
C ARG A 89 -2.07 -17.09 6.13
#